data_AF-V8AL19-F1
#
_entry.id   AF-V8AL19-F1
#
_cell.length_a   1.000
_cell.length_b   1.000
_cell.length_c   1.000
_cell.angle_alpha   90.00
_cell.angle_beta   90.00
_cell.angle_gamma   90.00
#
_symmetry.space_group_name_H-M   'P 1'
#
loop_
_entity.id
_entity.type
_entity.pdbx_description
1 polymer ?
#
loop_
_entity_poly.entity_id
_entity_poly.type
_entity_poly.pdbx_seq_one_letter_code
_entity_poly.pdbx_strand_id
1 'polypeptide(L)'
;MHGDVLRSFTFANQPVSTMIAQRLPVSAQLGFQALIIGVVVGTFFGVVAARFKNTWVDGLLSIISTVFFSVPSFIVGTLLLLYFGYTWELLPVSGWGTKLC
;
A
#
# COMPACT_ATOMS: atom_id res chain seq x y z
N MET A 1 18.82 -27.73 -25.34
CA MET A 1 18.30 -28.18 -24.03
C MET A 1 17.27 -27.16 -23.60
N HIS A 2 15.99 -27.52 -23.70
CA HIS A 2 14.86 -26.60 -23.56
C HIS A 2 14.65 -26.23 -22.09
N GLY A 3 14.55 -24.92 -21.81
CA GLY A 3 14.27 -24.37 -20.48
C GLY A 3 12.83 -24.66 -20.04
N ASP A 4 12.68 -25.67 -19.22
CA ASP A 4 11.44 -26.23 -18.68
C ASP A 4 11.21 -25.87 -17.20
N VAL A 5 11.89 -24.84 -16.69
CA VAL A 5 11.92 -24.50 -15.26
C VAL A 5 10.67 -23.81 -14.68
N LEU A 6 9.54 -23.71 -15.41
CA LEU A 6 8.38 -22.91 -14.92
C LEU A 6 7.01 -23.55 -15.20
N ARG A 7 6.87 -24.87 -15.03
CA ARG A 7 5.54 -25.51 -14.94
C ARG A 7 5.16 -25.72 -13.47
N SER A 8 4.06 -25.08 -13.06
CA SER A 8 3.46 -25.16 -11.74
C SER A 8 3.04 -26.60 -11.38
N PHE A 9 3.65 -27.20 -10.37
CA PHE A 9 3.33 -28.55 -9.87
C PHE A 9 2.18 -28.61 -8.84
N THR A 10 1.39 -27.53 -8.67
CA THR A 10 0.31 -27.53 -7.68
C THR A 10 -1.03 -26.97 -8.19
N PHE A 11 -1.06 -26.18 -9.27
CA PHE A 11 -2.32 -25.70 -9.84
C PHE A 11 -2.26 -25.64 -11.37
N ALA A 12 -3.26 -26.27 -11.99
CA ALA A 12 -3.46 -26.49 -13.42
C ALA A 12 -2.92 -25.41 -14.37
N ASN A 13 -1.98 -25.80 -15.24
CA ASN A 13 -1.87 -25.45 -16.66
C ASN A 13 -1.93 -23.96 -17.09
N GLN A 14 -1.73 -22.98 -16.21
CA GLN A 14 -1.57 -21.58 -16.62
C GLN A 14 -0.10 -21.16 -16.52
N PRO A 15 0.51 -20.65 -17.61
CA PRO A 15 1.88 -20.16 -17.54
C PRO A 15 1.94 -19.01 -16.53
N VAL A 16 2.91 -19.04 -15.62
CA VAL A 16 3.09 -18.05 -14.54
C VAL A 16 3.15 -16.62 -15.11
N SER A 17 3.66 -16.46 -16.34
CA SER A 17 3.66 -15.21 -17.08
C SER A 17 2.26 -14.62 -17.29
N THR A 18 1.24 -15.45 -17.52
CA THR A 18 -0.15 -14.99 -17.68
C THR A 18 -0.78 -14.54 -16.36
N MET A 19 -0.51 -15.22 -15.24
CA MET A 19 -0.98 -14.77 -13.91
C MET A 19 -0.32 -13.45 -13.49
N ILE A 20 0.98 -13.30 -13.76
CA ILE A 20 1.71 -12.04 -13.49
C ILE A 20 1.16 -10.92 -14.39
N ALA A 21 0.98 -11.18 -15.68
CA ALA A 21 0.44 -10.19 -16.63
C ALA A 21 -0.97 -9.72 -16.26
N GLN A 22 -1.81 -10.58 -15.67
CA GLN A 22 -3.16 -10.20 -15.23
C GLN A 22 -3.17 -9.37 -13.93
N ARG A 23 -2.21 -9.61 -13.01
CA ARG A 23 -2.13 -8.89 -11.72
C ARG A 23 -1.31 -7.59 -11.78
N LEU A 24 -0.41 -7.49 -12.76
CA LEU A 24 0.40 -6.29 -13.02
C LEU A 24 -0.43 -5.00 -13.14
N PRO A 25 -1.48 -4.91 -13.99
CA PRO A 25 -2.25 -3.68 -14.15
C PRO A 25 -2.99 -3.29 -12.85
N VAL A 26 -3.45 -4.28 -12.10
CA VAL A 26 -4.10 -4.12 -10.80
C VAL A 26 -3.16 -3.47 -9.78
N SER A 27 -1.97 -4.04 -9.61
CA SER A 27 -0.96 -3.48 -8.71
C SER A 27 -0.46 -2.11 -9.16
N ALA A 28 -0.35 -1.89 -10.48
CA ALA A 28 0.05 -0.59 -11.03
C ALA A 28 -0.98 0.50 -10.74
N GLN A 29 -2.27 0.20 -10.88
CA GLN A 29 -3.34 1.15 -10.56
C GLN A 29 -3.35 1.50 -9.07
N LEU A 30 -3.22 0.51 -8.17
CA LEU A 30 -3.08 0.75 -6.74
C LEU A 30 -1.85 1.58 -6.41
N GLY A 31 -0.70 1.21 -6.96
CA GLY A 31 0.56 1.92 -6.73
C GLY A 31 0.46 3.37 -7.18
N PHE A 32 -0.17 3.62 -8.34
CA PHE A 32 -0.36 4.98 -8.84
C PHE A 32 -1.30 5.81 -7.96
N GLN A 33 -2.41 5.24 -7.49
CA GLN A 33 -3.31 5.91 -6.54
C GLN A 33 -2.60 6.20 -5.22
N ALA A 34 -1.85 5.23 -4.69
CA ALA A 34 -1.08 5.39 -3.47
C ALA A 34 0.00 6.47 -3.61
N LEU A 35 0.66 6.55 -4.78
CA LEU A 35 1.65 7.59 -5.08
C LEU A 35 1.02 8.99 -5.05
N ILE A 36 -0.12 9.18 -5.72
CA ILE A 36 -0.80 10.49 -5.74
C ILE A 36 -1.15 10.93 -4.32
N ILE A 37 -1.81 10.06 -3.55
CA ILE A 37 -2.23 10.36 -2.18
C ILE A 37 -1.01 10.61 -1.29
N GLY A 38 0.00 9.75 -1.39
CA GLY A 38 1.23 9.84 -0.61
C GLY A 38 2.01 11.13 -0.87
N VAL A 39 2.10 11.57 -2.14
CA VAL A 39 2.75 12.84 -2.50
C VAL A 39 1.95 14.02 -1.95
N VAL A 40 0.63 14.06 -2.17
CA VAL A 40 -0.20 15.20 -1.71
C VAL A 40 -0.14 15.33 -0.19
N VAL A 41 -0.39 14.25 0.55
CA VAL A 41 -0.40 14.26 2.02
C VAL A 41 1.01 14.46 2.58
N GLY A 42 1.99 13.73 2.04
CA GLY A 42 3.38 13.78 2.49
C GLY A 42 4.01 15.15 2.26
N THR A 43 3.78 15.78 1.10
CA THR A 43 4.25 17.14 0.83
C THR A 43 3.58 18.15 1.76
N PHE A 44 2.26 18.06 1.98
CA PHE A 44 1.57 18.98 2.88
C PHE A 44 2.12 18.92 4.31
N PHE A 45 2.22 17.72 4.87
CA PHE A 45 2.77 17.50 6.21
C PHE A 45 4.27 17.86 6.28
N GLY A 46 5.04 17.58 5.23
CA GLY A 46 6.46 17.95 5.15
C GLY A 46 6.70 19.46 5.17
N VAL A 47 5.86 20.23 4.45
CA VAL A 47 5.94 21.71 4.46
C VAL A 47 5.55 22.27 5.83
N VAL A 48 4.53 21.70 6.48
CA VAL A 48 4.14 22.10 7.84
C VAL A 48 5.26 21.79 8.83
N ALA A 49 5.87 20.60 8.76
CA ALA A 49 7.00 20.24 9.61
C ALA A 49 8.19 21.19 9.40
N ALA A 50 8.49 21.56 8.16
CA ALA A 50 9.56 22.52 7.85
C ALA A 50 9.32 23.93 8.42
N ARG A 51 8.06 24.35 8.61
CA ARG A 51 7.70 25.64 9.21
C ARG A 51 7.94 25.70 10.72
N PHE A 52 7.89 24.57 11.43
CA PHE A 52 8.13 24.49 12.88
C PHE A 52 9.57 24.06 13.23
N LYS A 53 10.44 23.98 12.24
CA LYS A 53 11.83 23.57 12.38
C LYS A 53 12.55 24.47 13.40
N ASN A 54 13.34 23.85 14.29
CA ASN A 54 14.15 24.54 15.31
C ASN A 54 13.40 25.05 16.57
N THR A 55 12.25 24.47 16.91
CA THR A 55 11.58 24.68 18.22
C THR A 55 11.54 23.38 19.02
N TRP A 56 11.20 23.42 20.32
CA TRP A 56 10.97 22.21 21.14
C TRP A 56 9.95 21.23 20.51
N VAL A 57 9.06 21.77 19.67
CA VAL A 57 8.09 21.03 18.86
C VAL A 57 8.80 20.14 17.83
N ASP A 58 9.90 20.55 17.23
CA ASP A 58 10.71 19.77 16.27
C ASP A 58 11.32 18.50 16.91
N GLY A 59 11.78 18.62 18.15
CA GLY A 59 12.29 17.49 18.94
C GLY A 59 11.20 16.46 19.25
N LEU A 60 10.02 16.92 19.66
CA LEU A 60 8.83 16.06 19.84
C LEU A 60 8.40 15.39 18.53
N LEU A 61 8.36 16.14 17.42
CA LEU A 61 8.02 15.59 16.11
C LEU A 61 9.02 14.52 15.66
N SER A 62 10.32 14.70 15.93
CA SER A 62 11.36 13.73 15.58
C SER A 62 11.20 12.41 16.36
N ILE A 63 10.91 12.49 17.66
CA ILE A 63 10.64 11.31 18.50
C ILE A 63 9.39 10.58 18.01
N ILE A 64 8.30 11.31 17.80
CA ILE A 64 7.04 10.74 17.29
C ILE A 64 7.26 10.08 15.92
N SER A 65 7.98 10.73 15.01
CA SER A 65 8.30 10.18 13.69
C SER A 65 9.08 8.89 13.77
N THR A 66 10.04 8.79 14.69
CA THR A 66 10.84 7.58 14.91
C THR A 66 10.00 6.42 15.44
N VAL A 67 9.09 6.71 16.38
CA VAL A 67 8.15 5.72 16.90
C VAL A 67 7.20 5.24 15.80
N PHE A 68 6.63 6.15 15.02
CA PHE A 68 5.75 5.80 13.89
C PHE A 68 6.47 4.99 12.81
N PHE A 69 7.72 5.32 12.48
CA PHE A 69 8.53 4.55 11.53
C PHE A 69 8.84 3.14 12.04
N SER A 70 8.88 2.94 13.36
CA SER A 70 9.07 1.63 13.97
C SER A 70 7.80 0.77 13.95
N VAL A 71 6.63 1.35 13.65
CA VAL A 71 5.39 0.58 13.50
C VAL A 71 5.47 -0.25 12.22
N PRO A 72 5.32 -1.58 12.29
CA PRO A 72 5.30 -2.42 11.10
C PRO A 72 4.21 -2.00 10.11
N SER A 73 4.56 -1.98 8.83
CA SER A 73 3.65 -1.57 7.75
C SER A 73 2.35 -2.36 7.70
N PHE A 74 2.38 -3.67 8.04
CA PHE A 74 1.19 -4.51 8.05
C PHE A 74 0.18 -4.09 9.14
N ILE A 75 0.64 -3.55 10.28
CA ILE A 75 -0.26 -3.07 11.34
C ILE A 75 -1.02 -1.86 10.83
N VAL A 76 -0.31 -0.90 10.25
CA VAL A 76 -0.90 0.30 9.66
C VAL A 76 -1.88 -0.08 8.55
N GLY A 77 -1.47 -0.99 7.65
CA GLY A 77 -2.33 -1.51 6.58
C GLY A 77 -3.60 -2.18 7.10
N THR A 78 -3.48 -2.97 8.18
CA THR A 78 -4.63 -3.67 8.79
C THR A 78 -5.58 -2.68 9.47
N LEU A 79 -5.07 -1.67 10.17
CA LEU A 79 -5.88 -0.61 10.76
C LEU A 79 -6.61 0.20 9.68
N LEU A 80 -5.91 0.56 8.59
CA LEU A 80 -6.55 1.22 7.45
C LEU A 80 -7.66 0.36 6.86
N LEU A 81 -7.44 -0.95 6.70
CA LEU A 81 -8.47 -1.87 6.20
C LEU A 81 -9.68 -1.95 7.15
N LEU A 82 -9.45 -1.94 8.46
CA LEU A 82 -10.54 -1.94 9.45
C LEU A 82 -11.33 -0.62 9.41
N TYR A 83 -10.69 0.53 9.44
CA TYR A 83 -11.40 1.82 9.48
C TYR A 83 -12.02 2.20 8.14
N PHE A 84 -11.24 2.17 7.06
CA PHE A 84 -11.73 2.57 5.73
C PHE A 84 -12.52 1.48 5.03
N GLY A 85 -12.23 0.22 5.33
CA GLY A 85 -12.88 -0.91 4.66
C GLY A 85 -14.08 -1.46 5.42
N TYR A 86 -14.00 -1.61 6.75
CA TYR A 86 -15.08 -2.20 7.55
C TYR A 86 -15.94 -1.14 8.24
N THR A 87 -15.33 -0.18 8.93
CA THR A 87 -16.11 0.81 9.71
C THR A 87 -16.81 1.83 8.82
N TRP A 88 -16.13 2.31 7.76
CA TRP A 88 -16.68 3.34 6.87
C TRP A 88 -17.12 2.80 5.50
N GLU A 89 -16.89 1.51 5.20
CA GLU A 89 -17.25 0.86 3.94
C GLU A 89 -16.85 1.64 2.67
N LEU A 90 -15.82 2.49 2.77
CA LEU A 90 -15.38 3.41 1.71
C LEU A 90 -14.63 2.67 0.60
N LEU A 91 -13.94 1.58 0.94
CA LEU A 91 -13.07 0.82 0.04
C LEU A 91 -13.38 -0.68 0.13
N PRO A 92 -13.56 -1.39 -1.00
CA PRO A 92 -13.77 -2.84 -0.98
C PRO A 92 -12.50 -3.53 -0.46
N VAL A 93 -12.61 -4.18 0.70
CA VAL A 93 -11.51 -4.89 1.36
C VAL A 93 -11.07 -6.15 0.60
N SER A 94 -11.93 -6.67 -0.26
CA SER A 94 -11.64 -7.79 -1.15
C SER A 94 -12.57 -7.78 -2.37
N GLY A 95 -12.14 -8.35 -3.49
CA GLY A 95 -12.93 -8.39 -4.73
C GLY A 95 -12.47 -7.37 -5.78
N TRP A 96 -11.29 -7.60 -6.37
CA TRP A 96 -10.83 -6.83 -7.52
C TRP A 96 -11.63 -7.21 -8.77
N GLY A 97 -12.68 -6.45 -9.07
CA GLY A 97 -13.49 -6.59 -10.30
C GLY A 97 -14.78 -7.40 -10.18
N THR A 98 -15.07 -8.01 -9.04
CA THR A 98 -16.40 -8.57 -8.77
C THR A 98 -17.29 -7.50 -8.16
N LYS A 99 -18.31 -7.08 -8.91
CA LYS A 99 -19.47 -6.40 -8.34
C LYS A 99 -20.06 -7.35 -7.31
N LEU A 100 -19.98 -6.98 -6.03
CA LEU A 100 -20.73 -7.63 -4.96
C LEU A 100 -22.21 -7.60 -5.38
N CYS A 101 -22.76 -8.77 -5.66
CA CYS A 101 -24.20 -9.00 -5.80
C CYS A 101 -24.60 -9.98 -4.70
#